data_AF-K1RYU9-F1
#
_entry.id   AF-K1RYU9-F1
#
_cell.length_a   1.000
_cell.length_b   1.000
_cell.length_c   1.000
_cell.angle_alpha   90.00
_cell.angle_beta   90.00
_cell.angle_gamma   90.00
#
_symmetry.space_group_name_H-M   'P 1'
#
loop_
_entity.id
_entity.type
_entity.pdbx_description
1 polymer ?
#
loop_
_entity_poly.entity_id
_entity_poly.type
_entity_poly.pdbx_seq_one_letter_code
_entity_poly.pdbx_strand_id
1 'polypeptide(L)' 'MYNNYIFDLYGTLIDINTDEWNDDLWKKIAILYAYKDAHYTYDELNEEYDRLVQARKKGCSQEISRHKSC' A
#
# COMPACT_ATOMS: atom_id res chain seq x y z
N MET A 1 30.86 -6.93 10.61
CA MET A 1 30.67 -5.77 9.72
C MET A 1 29.31 -5.96 9.06
N TYR A 2 28.32 -5.12 9.36
CA TYR A 2 26.98 -5.28 8.80
C TYR A 2 26.99 -4.78 7.35
N ASN A 3 26.63 -5.64 6.41
CA ASN A 3 26.39 -5.25 5.03
C ASN A 3 25.06 -4.52 4.96
N ASN A 4 25.09 -3.20 4.89
CA ASN A 4 23.90 -2.40 4.61
C ASN A 4 23.57 -2.56 3.13
N TYR A 5 22.53 -3.34 2.84
CA TYR A 5 21.97 -3.46 1.49
C TYR A 5 20.95 -2.34 1.28
N ILE A 6 21.33 -1.34 0.50
CA ILE A 6 20.39 -0.33 0.02
C ILE A 6 19.73 -0.91 -1.23
N PHE A 7 18.46 -1.32 -1.10
CA PHE A 7 17.67 -1.74 -2.25
C PHE A 7 17.14 -0.50 -2.97
N ASP A 8 17.69 -0.22 -4.15
CA ASP A 8 17.14 0.79 -5.05
C ASP A 8 15.87 0.23 -5.73
N LEU A 9 14.72 0.44 -5.08
CA LEU A 9 13.40 0.05 -5.59
C LEU A 9 12.83 1.08 -6.59
N TYR A 10 13.51 2.19 -6.82
CA TYR A 10 13.00 3.29 -7.64
C TYR A 10 13.54 3.30 -9.08
N GLY A 11 14.55 2.49 -9.39
CA GLY A 11 15.20 2.43 -10.71
C GLY A 11 14.72 1.33 -11.67
N THR A 12 13.98 0.33 -11.18
CA THR A 12 13.37 -0.72 -12.01
C THR A 12 11.94 -0.88 -11.53
N LEU A 13 10.97 -0.83 -12.44
CA LEU A 13 9.55 -1.04 -12.15
C LEU A 13 9.35 -2.52 -11.76
N ILE A 14 9.75 -2.89 -10.55
CA ILE A 14 9.54 -4.21 -9.99
C ILE A 14 8.06 -4.27 -9.64
N ASP A 15 7.35 -5.22 -10.27
CA ASP A 15 5.97 -5.51 -9.94
C ASP A 15 5.93 -6.19 -8.57
N ILE A 16 5.69 -5.40 -7.52
CA ILE A 16 5.56 -5.91 -6.16
C ILE A 16 4.13 -6.41 -6.03
N ASN A 17 3.94 -7.71 -6.29
CA ASN A 17 2.68 -8.38 -6.03
C ASN A 17 2.55 -8.60 -4.53
N THR A 18 1.73 -7.80 -3.87
CA THR A 18 1.35 -8.01 -2.48
C THR A 18 0.03 -8.78 -2.49
N ASP A 19 -0.10 -9.84 -1.71
CA ASP A 19 -1.38 -10.54 -1.59
C ASP A 19 -2.25 -9.80 -0.56
N GLU A 20 -2.97 -8.76 -1.00
CA GLU A 20 -3.78 -7.92 -0.11
C GLU A 20 -4.98 -8.66 0.50
N TRP A 21 -5.30 -9.86 -0.01
CA TRP A 21 -6.37 -10.74 0.48
C TRP A 21 -5.94 -11.64 1.64
N ASN A 22 -4.66 -11.60 2.01
CA ASN A 22 -4.11 -12.41 3.09
C ASN A 22 -4.16 -11.68 4.44
N ASP A 23 -4.96 -12.17 5.37
CA ASP A 23 -5.06 -11.62 6.73
C ASP A 23 -3.72 -11.52 7.47
N ASP A 24 -2.77 -12.43 7.18
CA ASP A 24 -1.45 -12.44 7.81
C ASP A 24 -0.62 -11.20 7.44
N LEU A 25 -0.84 -10.63 6.24
CA LEU A 25 -0.25 -9.37 5.84
C LEU A 25 -0.67 -8.24 6.78
N TRP A 26 -1.98 -8.09 6.97
CA TRP A 26 -2.56 -7.02 7.78
C TRP A 26 -2.16 -7.15 9.25
N LYS A 27 -2.09 -8.38 9.78
CA LYS A 27 -1.59 -8.67 11.13
C LYS A 27 -0.14 -8.23 11.30
N LYS A 28 0.72 -8.51 10.32
CA LYS A 28 2.13 -8.08 10.34
C LYS A 28 2.27 -6.56 10.27
N ILE A 29 1.45 -5.89 9.47
CA ILE A 29 1.46 -4.42 9.37
C ILE A 29 0.96 -3.79 10.68
N ALA A 30 -0.09 -4.33 11.30
CA ALA A 30 -0.55 -3.89 12.62
C ALA A 30 0.57 -3.96 13.68
N ILE A 31 1.32 -5.07 13.70
CA ILE A 31 2.48 -5.24 14.59
C ILE A 31 3.56 -4.19 14.27
N LEU A 32 3.87 -3.97 12.98
CA LEU A 32 4.87 -3.00 12.55
C LEU A 32 4.53 -1.57 13.00
N TYR A 33 3.26 -1.18 12.91
CA TYR A 33 2.81 0.13 13.39
C TYR A 33 2.80 0.22 14.91
N ALA A 34 2.43 -0.86 15.62
CA ALA A 34 2.46 -0.90 17.07
C ALA A 34 3.88 -0.72 17.63
N TYR A 35 4.92 -1.20 16.93
CA TYR A 35 6.33 -0.89 17.26
C TYR A 35 6.66 0.61 17.23
N LYS A 36 5.82 1.44 16.60
CA LYS A 36 5.92 2.90 16.54
C LYS A 36 4.83 3.58 17.37
N ASP A 37 4.29 2.89 18.36
CA ASP A 37 3.20 3.31 19.24
C ASP A 37 1.85 3.56 18.53
N ALA A 38 1.73 3.20 17.25
CA ALA A 38 0.50 3.34 16.47
C ALA A 38 -0.28 2.01 16.48
N HIS A 39 -1.23 1.90 17.41
CA HIS A 39 -2.01 0.68 17.62
C HIS A 39 -3.25 0.68 16.72
N TYR A 40 -3.28 -0.26 15.77
CA TYR A 40 -4.42 -0.51 14.89
C TYR A 40 -4.78 -1.99 14.93
N THR A 41 -6.05 -2.29 14.70
CA THR A 41 -6.47 -3.65 14.37
C THR A 41 -6.16 -3.96 12.90
N TYR A 42 -6.00 -5.24 12.57
CA TYR A 42 -5.75 -5.64 11.18
C TYR A 42 -6.97 -5.36 10.28
N ASP A 43 -8.19 -5.45 10.84
CA ASP A 43 -9.44 -5.12 10.14
C ASP A 43 -9.50 -3.63 9.77
N GLU A 44 -9.22 -2.73 10.71
CA GLU A 44 -9.19 -1.27 10.46
C GLU A 44 -8.21 -0.90 9.36
N LEU A 45 -7.03 -1.54 9.33
CA LEU A 45 -6.01 -1.28 8.31
C LEU A 45 -6.45 -1.75 6.93
N ASN A 46 -7.08 -2.93 6.86
CA ASN A 46 -7.59 -3.50 5.62
C ASN A 46 -8.72 -2.62 5.04
N GLU A 47 -9.71 -2.26 5.88
CA GLU A 47 -10.84 -1.43 5.46
C GLU A 47 -10.42 -0.05 4.95
N GLU A 48 -9.49 0.62 5.65
CA GLU A 48 -9.01 1.93 5.22
C GLU A 48 -8.16 1.85 3.96
N TYR A 49 -7.37 0.78 3.78
CA TYR A 49 -6.66 0.55 2.53
C TYR A 49 -7.64 0.39 1.36
N ASP A 50 -8.65 -0.46 1.51
CA ASP A 50 -9.67 -0.68 0.48
C ASP A 50 -10.37 0.62 0.11
N ARG A 51 -10.75 1.42 1.12
CA ARG A 51 -11.34 2.74 0.92
C ARG A 51 -10.43 3.66 0.09
N LEU A 52 -9.13 3.72 0.41
CA LEU A 52 -8.15 4.54 -0.30
C LEU A 52 -7.93 4.06 -1.74
N VAL A 53 -7.85 2.74 -1.96
CA VAL A 53 -7.73 2.14 -3.29
C VAL A 53 -8.94 2.48 -4.16
N GLN A 54 -10.16 2.34 -3.62
CA GLN A 54 -11.38 2.68 -4.33
C GLN A 54 -11.44 4.18 -4.66
N ALA A 55 -11.05 5.04 -3.72
CA ALA A 55 -10.97 6.48 -3.95
C ALA A 55 -9.97 6.80 -5.08
N ARG A 56 -8.80 6.15 -5.09
CA ARG A 56 -7.78 6.37 -6.13
C ARG A 56 -8.22 5.85 -7.49
N LYS A 57 -8.86 4.68 -7.57
CA LYS A 57 -9.44 4.14 -8.82
C LYS A 57 -10.51 5.07 -9.40
N LYS A 58 -11.37 5.64 -8.56
CA LYS A 58 -12.39 6.63 -8.97
C LYS A 58 -11.76 7.93 -9.47
N GLY A 59 -10.77 8.47 -8.75
CA GLY A 59 -10.06 9.69 -9.16
C GLY A 59 -9.26 9.52 -10.46
N CYS A 60 -8.56 8.39 -10.63
CA CYS A 60 -7.82 8.08 -11.85
C CYS A 60 -8.75 7.99 -13.07
N SER A 61 -9.96 7.43 -12.89
CA SER A 61 -10.97 7.39 -13.96
C SER A 61 -11.44 8.79 -14.40
N GLN A 62 -11.50 9.75 -13.47
CA GLN A 62 -11.84 11.16 -13.76
C GLN A 62 -10.68 11.90 -14.44
N GLU A 63 -9.44 11.63 -14.04
CA GLU A 63 -8.23 12.21 -14.64
C GLU A 63 -8.01 11.70 -16.08
N ILE A 64 -8.20 10.39 -16.33
CA ILE A 64 -8.11 9.81 -17.68
C ILE A 64 -9.19 10.37 -18.61
N SER A 65 -10.41 10.58 -18.10
CA SER A 65 -11.51 11.16 -18.88
C SER A 65 -11.24 12.64 -19.26
N ARG A 66 -10.59 13.39 -18.37
CA ARG A 66 -10.15 14.77 -18.65
C ARG A 66 -9.03 14.83 -19.69
N HIS A 67 -8.07 13.89 -19.64
CA HIS A 67 -6.94 13.88 -20.57
C HIS A 67 -7.33 13.40 -21.98
N LYS A 68 -8.37 12.56 -22.12
CA LYS A 68 -8.90 12.13 -23.43
C LYS A 68 -9.81 13.16 -24.13
N SER A 69 -10.15 14.25 -23.46
CA SER A 69 -11.00 15.32 -23.99
C SER A 69 -10.22 16.53 -24.52
N CYS A 70 -8.89 16.52 -24.43
CA CYS A 70 -8.00 17.50 -25.08
C CYS A 70 -7.48 16.95 -26.41
#